data_AF-A0A3D1BH63-F1
#
_entry.id   AF-A0A3D1BH63-F1
#
_cell.length_a   1.000
_cell.length_b   1.000
_cell.length_c   1.000
_cell.angle_alpha   90.00
_cell.angle_beta   90.00
_cell.angle_gamma   90.00
#
_symmetry.space_group_name_H-M   'P 1'
#
loop_
_entity.id
_entity.type
_entity.pdbx_description
1 polymer ?
#
loop_
_entity_poly.entity_id
_entity_poly.type
_entity_poly.pdbx_seq_one_letter_code
_entity_poly.pdbx_strand_id
1 'polypeptide(L)'
;MFLADISTWGQSIEPPVQQWNKMLLEAIRNDLARPNVHARNLFHFSTGQYALHMLTEGHNGTLADGNVSWPEVPEDLSSWVPGTNEYRDMMASYAFRFISLRYENSPGWVETLEDLEANFNSTTGTTPNVILNNSTPAVYGFDVANAINSAYMNDGSNQANNYENDCYQPANNPLDVTAEGLCDFSLENPDRWQPLSFGGSFVDQAGNETFEDVVPFSGANWGKVTPFALQSGDASFFNRDGCEYPVYFDPGSPVLLGEEDESLNNWQHGFAFVAKWQTQLNIEDSVVVDISPKSVGNLNADPEVPDFLYNEHEGGDIGPGHAFNPITGEPYEPELVLRGNFTRVLAEFWADGPDSETPPGHWFSIL
;
A
#
# COMPACT_ATOMS: atom_id res chain seq x y z
N MET A 1 29.92 36.59 13.78
CA MET A 1 29.67 35.54 14.79
C MET A 1 28.30 35.80 15.38
N PHE A 2 27.26 35.34 14.67
CA PHE A 2 25.88 35.36 15.15
C PHE A 2 25.58 33.92 15.54
N LEU A 3 25.46 33.66 16.84
CA LEU A 3 24.97 32.40 17.37
C LEU A 3 23.45 32.45 17.22
N ALA A 4 22.92 31.66 16.29
CA ALA A 4 21.50 31.37 16.22
C ALA A 4 21.18 30.41 17.37
N ASP A 5 20.21 30.80 18.21
CA ASP A 5 19.57 29.92 19.17
C ASP A 5 19.05 28.68 18.43
N ILE A 6 19.63 27.52 18.73
CA ILE A 6 19.04 26.24 18.40
C ILE A 6 17.87 26.09 19.37
N SER A 7 16.68 26.52 18.95
CA SER A 7 15.45 26.07 19.59
C SER A 7 15.41 24.56 19.45
N THR A 8 15.70 23.85 20.53
CA THR A 8 15.37 22.45 20.68
C THR A 8 13.86 22.35 20.50
N TRP A 9 13.42 21.89 19.33
CA TRP A 9 12.07 21.39 19.14
C TRP A 9 11.90 20.27 20.15
N GLY A 10 11.25 20.56 21.28
CA GLY A 10 10.86 19.52 22.22
C GLY A 10 10.01 18.53 21.45
N GLN A 11 10.39 17.25 21.47
CA GLN A 11 9.51 16.18 21.02
C GLN A 11 8.21 16.34 21.81
N SER A 12 7.16 16.82 21.15
CA SER A 12 5.81 16.63 21.64
C SER A 12 5.63 15.15 21.96
N ILE A 13 4.97 14.82 23.07
CA ILE A 13 4.55 13.45 23.34
C ILE A 13 3.81 12.96 22.09
N GLU A 14 4.34 11.91 21.46
CA GLU A 14 3.73 11.32 20.29
C GLU A 14 2.31 10.85 20.66
N PRO A 15 1.26 11.28 19.92
CA PRO A 15 -0.10 10.81 20.19
C PRO A 15 -0.16 9.28 20.06
N PRO A 16 -0.89 8.56 20.93
CA PRO A 16 -1.00 7.10 20.84
C PRO A 16 -1.42 6.58 19.46
N VAL A 17 -2.28 7.31 18.74
CA VAL A 17 -2.69 6.96 17.38
C VAL A 17 -1.47 6.87 16.44
N GLN A 18 -0.62 7.90 16.45
CA GLN A 18 0.58 7.96 15.62
C GLN A 18 1.61 6.90 16.04
N GLN A 19 1.82 6.72 17.34
CA GLN A 19 2.74 5.70 17.88
C GLN A 19 2.38 4.31 17.34
N TRP A 20 1.11 3.93 17.43
CA TRP A 20 0.68 2.59 17.03
C TRP A 20 0.53 2.42 15.51
N ASN A 21 0.31 3.51 14.75
CA ASN A 21 0.44 3.47 13.29
C ASN A 21 1.86 3.10 12.88
N LYS A 22 2.89 3.66 13.53
CA LYS A 22 4.29 3.29 13.26
C LYS A 22 4.56 1.81 13.53
N MET A 23 3.94 1.23 14.56
CA MET A 23 4.07 -0.21 14.86
C MET A 23 3.38 -1.09 13.82
N LEU A 24 2.25 -0.65 13.27
CA LEU A 24 1.63 -1.34 12.15
C LEU A 24 2.49 -1.26 10.89
N LEU A 25 3.06 -0.08 10.60
CA LEU A 25 3.96 0.09 9.47
C LEU A 25 5.22 -0.77 9.62
N GLU A 26 5.78 -0.88 10.84
CA GLU A 26 6.89 -1.79 11.11
C GLU A 26 6.52 -3.26 10.87
N ALA A 27 5.32 -3.69 11.29
CA ALA A 27 4.83 -5.04 10.98
C ALA A 27 4.67 -5.28 9.47
N ILE A 28 4.36 -4.24 8.68
CA ILE A 28 4.29 -4.30 7.22
C ILE A 28 5.69 -4.46 6.60
N ARG A 29 6.70 -3.74 7.10
CA ARG A 29 8.10 -3.86 6.65
C ARG A 29 8.64 -5.27 6.88
N ASN A 30 8.25 -5.88 7.99
CA ASN A 30 8.66 -7.22 8.40
C ASN A 30 7.78 -8.35 7.83
N ASP A 31 7.02 -8.08 6.77
CA ASP A 31 6.13 -9.01 6.11
C ASP A 31 6.37 -9.08 4.61
N LEU A 32 5.77 -10.06 3.93
CA LEU A 32 5.83 -10.20 2.47
C LEU A 32 5.23 -8.99 1.77
N ALA A 33 5.73 -8.70 0.57
CA ALA A 33 5.18 -7.68 -0.33
C ALA A 33 3.74 -8.03 -0.78
N ARG A 34 2.73 -7.62 0.00
CA ARG A 34 1.30 -7.92 -0.22
C ARG A 34 0.44 -6.65 -0.15
N PRO A 35 0.53 -5.73 -1.13
CA PRO A 35 -0.06 -4.39 -1.04
C PRO A 35 -1.57 -4.39 -0.72
N ASN A 36 -2.31 -5.32 -1.32
CA ASN A 36 -3.74 -5.51 -1.07
C ASN A 36 -4.04 -5.90 0.39
N VAL A 37 -3.27 -6.83 0.97
CA VAL A 37 -3.36 -7.22 2.39
C VAL A 37 -3.05 -6.03 3.30
N HIS A 38 -1.98 -5.30 3.00
CA HIS A 38 -1.51 -4.18 3.81
C HIS A 38 -2.50 -3.01 3.79
N ALA A 39 -3.04 -2.65 2.61
CA ALA A 39 -4.09 -1.63 2.50
C ALA A 39 -5.33 -1.98 3.34
N ARG A 40 -5.76 -3.25 3.28
CA ARG A 40 -6.89 -3.74 4.06
C ARG A 40 -6.63 -3.67 5.57
N ASN A 41 -5.43 -4.08 6.01
CA ASN A 41 -5.06 -4.05 7.42
C ASN A 41 -4.96 -2.62 7.95
N LEU A 42 -4.37 -1.69 7.19
CA LEU A 42 -4.30 -0.27 7.52
C LEU A 42 -5.70 0.33 7.71
N PHE A 43 -6.63 0.08 6.79
CA PHE A 43 -8.00 0.58 6.91
C PHE A 43 -8.71 0.03 8.16
N HIS A 44 -8.67 -1.29 8.38
CA HIS A 44 -9.28 -1.92 9.55
C HIS A 44 -8.66 -1.41 10.86
N PHE A 45 -7.34 -1.22 10.88
CA PHE A 45 -6.63 -0.71 12.04
C PHE A 45 -7.08 0.70 12.39
N SER A 46 -7.07 1.61 11.41
CA SER A 46 -7.51 3.00 11.57
C SER A 46 -8.98 3.10 11.94
N THR A 47 -9.84 2.21 11.42
CA THR A 47 -11.26 2.14 11.78
C THR A 47 -11.45 1.87 13.27
N GLY A 48 -10.72 0.91 13.84
CA GLY A 48 -10.80 0.64 15.28
C GLY A 48 -10.22 1.76 16.13
N GLN A 49 -9.08 2.37 15.75
CA GLN A 49 -8.55 3.54 16.45
C GLN A 49 -9.53 4.72 16.43
N TYR A 50 -10.13 5.00 15.26
CA TYR A 50 -11.14 6.04 15.11
C TYR A 50 -12.37 5.75 15.97
N ALA A 51 -12.90 4.53 15.94
CA ALA A 51 -14.05 4.14 16.76
C ALA A 51 -13.76 4.31 18.26
N LEU A 52 -12.62 3.81 18.73
CA LEU A 52 -12.18 3.97 20.12
C LEU A 52 -12.04 5.44 20.51
N HIS A 53 -11.42 6.27 19.65
CA HIS A 53 -11.27 7.69 19.90
C HIS A 53 -12.64 8.41 19.99
N MET A 54 -13.52 8.21 19.01
CA MET A 54 -14.85 8.83 18.99
C MET A 54 -15.69 8.44 20.21
N LEU A 55 -15.60 7.19 20.67
CA LEU A 55 -16.27 6.76 21.90
C LEU A 55 -15.81 7.59 23.10
N THR A 56 -14.50 7.85 23.23
CA THR A 56 -13.95 8.62 24.35
C THR A 56 -14.35 10.10 24.33
N GLU A 57 -14.73 10.61 23.16
CA GLU A 57 -15.30 11.96 22.98
C GLU A 57 -16.82 12.00 23.22
N GLY A 58 -17.45 10.88 23.60
CA GLY A 58 -18.89 10.80 23.85
C GLY A 58 -19.74 10.65 22.58
N HIS A 59 -19.11 10.32 21.45
CA HIS A 59 -19.81 10.03 20.20
C HIS A 59 -20.00 8.52 20.01
N ASN A 60 -20.93 8.13 19.13
CA ASN A 60 -21.12 6.72 18.81
C ASN A 60 -20.09 6.24 17.79
N GLY A 61 -18.89 5.88 18.28
CA GLY A 61 -17.80 5.37 17.44
C GLY A 61 -18.11 4.04 16.75
N THR A 62 -19.11 3.27 17.20
CA THR A 62 -19.49 2.01 16.55
C THR A 62 -20.10 2.22 15.16
N LEU A 63 -20.48 3.46 14.81
CA LEU A 63 -20.94 3.82 13.48
C LEU A 63 -19.80 3.89 12.44
N ALA A 64 -18.55 3.79 12.87
CA ALA A 64 -17.39 3.73 11.98
C ALA A 64 -17.46 2.52 11.03
N ASP A 65 -18.05 1.42 11.48
CA ASP A 65 -18.22 0.22 10.69
C ASP A 65 -19.45 -0.60 11.14
N GLY A 66 -20.43 -0.71 10.26
CA GLY A 66 -21.66 -1.46 10.50
C GLY A 66 -21.52 -2.97 10.38
N ASN A 67 -20.41 -3.48 9.83
CA ASN A 67 -20.14 -4.92 9.74
C ASN A 67 -19.57 -5.49 11.04
N VAL A 68 -19.04 -4.64 11.91
CA VAL A 68 -18.40 -5.05 13.15
C VAL A 68 -19.44 -5.20 14.25
N SER A 69 -19.49 -6.39 14.85
CA SER A 69 -20.22 -6.61 16.10
C SER A 69 -19.38 -6.09 17.28
N TRP A 70 -19.47 -4.79 17.55
CA TRP A 70 -18.69 -4.12 18.58
C TRP A 70 -18.99 -4.66 20.00
N PRO A 71 -17.98 -4.74 20.88
CA PRO A 71 -18.19 -5.08 22.29
C PRO A 71 -19.06 -4.04 23.00
N GLU A 72 -19.67 -4.44 24.12
CA GLU A 72 -20.48 -3.52 24.94
C GLU A 72 -19.62 -2.38 25.48
N VAL A 73 -20.08 -1.14 25.29
CA VAL A 73 -19.36 0.07 25.71
C VAL A 73 -19.34 0.16 27.24
N PRO A 74 -18.16 0.23 27.89
CA PRO A 74 -18.05 0.34 29.34
C PRO A 74 -18.64 1.66 29.88
N GLU A 75 -19.27 1.62 31.05
CA GLU A 75 -19.94 2.79 31.68
C GLU A 75 -18.97 3.96 31.92
N ASP A 76 -17.72 3.66 32.31
CA ASP A 76 -16.72 4.67 32.66
C ASP A 76 -15.93 5.23 31.45
N LEU A 77 -16.28 4.83 30.23
CA LEU A 77 -15.48 5.14 29.03
C LEU A 77 -15.30 6.65 28.80
N SER A 78 -16.25 7.49 29.20
CA SER A 78 -16.13 8.95 29.09
C SER A 78 -14.98 9.55 29.91
N SER A 79 -14.40 8.79 30.85
CA SER A 79 -13.21 9.20 31.61
C SER A 79 -11.90 8.85 30.92
N TRP A 80 -11.93 7.98 29.90
CA TRP A 80 -10.74 7.46 29.20
C TRP A 80 -10.31 8.39 28.07
N VAL A 81 -10.16 9.68 28.36
CA VAL A 81 -9.86 10.72 27.36
C VAL A 81 -8.36 10.76 27.00
N PRO A 82 -7.98 11.31 25.82
CA PRO A 82 -6.57 11.47 25.45
C PRO A 82 -5.70 12.07 26.56
N GLY A 83 -4.56 11.45 26.84
CA GLY A 83 -3.64 11.84 27.91
C GLY A 83 -3.82 11.11 29.25
N THR A 84 -4.88 10.29 29.39
CA THR A 84 -5.07 9.41 30.55
C THR A 84 -4.36 8.05 30.38
N ASN A 85 -4.13 7.34 31.49
CA ASN A 85 -3.60 5.98 31.46
C ASN A 85 -4.57 5.03 30.79
N GLU A 86 -5.87 5.24 31.01
CA GLU A 86 -6.96 4.43 30.47
C GLU A 86 -7.01 4.50 28.94
N TYR A 87 -6.96 5.71 28.37
CA TYR A 87 -6.88 5.90 26.91
C TYR A 87 -5.65 5.21 26.32
N ARG A 88 -4.51 5.39 26.98
CA ARG A 88 -3.24 4.79 26.58
C ARG A 88 -3.30 3.27 26.58
N ASP A 89 -3.75 2.66 27.66
CA ASP A 89 -3.80 1.20 27.84
C ASP A 89 -4.80 0.56 26.87
N MET A 90 -5.92 1.24 26.60
CA MET A 90 -6.91 0.85 25.60
C MET A 90 -6.30 0.84 24.18
N MET A 91 -5.68 1.95 23.76
CA MET A 91 -5.07 2.05 22.43
C MET A 91 -3.90 1.07 22.25
N ALA A 92 -3.07 0.88 23.30
CA ALA A 92 -1.97 -0.06 23.28
C ALA A 92 -2.44 -1.51 23.14
N SER A 93 -3.47 -1.90 23.90
CA SER A 93 -4.00 -3.27 23.88
C SER A 93 -4.74 -3.57 22.58
N TYR A 94 -5.45 -2.58 22.03
CA TYR A 94 -6.02 -2.67 20.69
C TYR A 94 -4.94 -2.93 19.65
N ALA A 95 -3.91 -2.09 19.62
CA ALA A 95 -2.87 -2.16 18.61
C ALA A 95 -2.07 -3.47 18.69
N PHE A 96 -1.63 -3.84 19.90
CA PHE A 96 -0.91 -5.08 20.14
C PHE A 96 -1.71 -6.30 19.64
N ARG A 97 -3.00 -6.36 19.99
CA ARG A 97 -3.85 -7.48 19.60
C ARG A 97 -4.13 -7.50 18.10
N PHE A 98 -4.43 -6.35 17.50
CA PHE A 98 -4.70 -6.26 16.08
C PHE A 98 -3.48 -6.71 15.26
N ILE A 99 -2.30 -6.17 15.55
CA ILE A 99 -1.06 -6.50 14.83
C ILE A 99 -0.75 -7.99 14.99
N SER A 100 -0.85 -8.54 16.21
CA SER A 100 -0.67 -9.98 16.45
C SER A 100 -1.61 -10.84 15.59
N LEU A 101 -2.90 -10.47 15.51
CA LEU A 101 -3.89 -11.22 14.73
C LEU A 101 -3.64 -11.21 13.22
N ARG A 102 -2.99 -10.16 12.69
CA ARG A 102 -2.81 -9.98 11.25
C ARG A 102 -1.42 -10.41 10.75
N TYR A 103 -0.41 -10.34 11.61
CA TYR A 103 1.00 -10.50 11.24
C TYR A 103 1.70 -11.68 11.93
N GLU A 104 1.03 -12.50 12.76
CA GLU A 104 1.68 -13.66 13.42
C GLU A 104 2.31 -14.69 12.48
N ASN A 105 1.89 -14.70 11.20
CA ASN A 105 2.42 -15.58 10.16
C ASN A 105 3.36 -14.87 9.18
N SER A 106 3.78 -13.63 9.46
CA SER A 106 4.76 -12.93 8.63
C SER A 106 6.16 -13.55 8.80
N PRO A 107 7.03 -13.48 7.77
CA PRO A 107 8.41 -13.93 7.89
C PRO A 107 9.19 -13.29 9.04
N GLY A 108 9.01 -11.98 9.27
CA GLY A 108 9.66 -11.20 10.33
C GLY A 108 8.80 -11.03 11.59
N TRP A 109 7.94 -12.01 11.91
CA TRP A 109 7.07 -11.93 13.09
C TRP A 109 7.87 -11.86 14.41
N VAL A 110 9.03 -12.51 14.50
CA VAL A 110 9.85 -12.52 15.73
C VAL A 110 10.32 -11.11 16.05
N GLU A 111 10.85 -10.40 15.06
CA GLU A 111 11.30 -9.01 15.13
C GLU A 111 10.12 -8.09 15.43
N THR A 112 9.01 -8.26 14.70
CA THR A 112 7.78 -7.50 14.92
C THR A 112 7.29 -7.65 16.37
N LEU A 113 7.24 -8.87 16.89
CA LEU A 113 6.76 -9.15 18.25
C LEU A 113 7.69 -8.55 19.31
N GLU A 114 9.01 -8.64 19.12
CA GLU A 114 9.99 -8.03 20.03
C GLU A 114 9.78 -6.52 20.14
N ASP A 115 9.64 -5.83 19.01
CA ASP A 115 9.38 -4.38 18.98
C ASP A 115 8.01 -4.03 19.56
N LEU A 116 7.00 -4.85 19.29
CA LEU A 116 5.65 -4.65 19.80
C LEU A 116 5.60 -4.79 21.33
N GLU A 117 6.27 -5.81 21.89
CA GLU A 117 6.39 -6.00 23.34
C GLU A 117 7.22 -4.89 24.00
N ALA A 118 8.32 -4.48 23.39
CA ALA A 118 9.16 -3.39 23.89
C ALA A 118 8.39 -2.07 23.96
N ASN A 119 7.69 -1.70 22.88
CA ASN A 119 6.87 -0.49 22.83
C ASN A 119 5.68 -0.57 23.79
N PHE A 120 5.01 -1.73 23.88
CA PHE A 120 3.91 -1.94 24.81
C PHE A 120 4.35 -1.76 26.27
N ASN A 121 5.46 -2.39 26.66
CA ASN A 121 6.02 -2.29 28.00
C ASN A 121 6.46 -0.86 28.33
N SER A 122 7.08 -0.17 27.36
CA SER A 122 7.49 1.24 27.50
C SER A 122 6.28 2.16 27.71
N THR A 123 5.21 1.96 26.93
CA THR A 123 3.99 2.76 27.00
C THR A 123 3.19 2.50 28.27
N THR A 124 2.93 1.23 28.61
CA THR A 124 1.99 0.88 29.69
C THR A 124 2.67 0.63 31.04
N GLY A 125 4.00 0.42 31.05
CA GLY A 125 4.76 0.03 32.24
C GLY A 125 4.59 -1.44 32.64
N THR A 126 3.93 -2.26 31.81
CA THR A 126 3.69 -3.69 32.10
C THR A 126 3.47 -4.49 30.82
N THR A 127 3.31 -5.81 30.94
CA THR A 127 3.13 -6.70 29.79
C THR A 127 1.65 -6.85 29.40
N PRO A 128 1.35 -7.22 28.14
CA PRO A 128 -0.04 -7.44 27.68
C PRO A 128 -0.81 -8.41 28.59
N ASN A 129 -0.20 -9.53 28.98
CA ASN A 129 -0.85 -10.52 29.84
C ASN A 129 -1.19 -9.98 31.24
N VAL A 130 -0.37 -9.11 31.81
CA VAL A 130 -0.60 -8.55 33.15
C VAL A 130 -1.70 -7.49 33.11
N ILE A 131 -1.67 -6.60 32.11
CA ILE A 131 -2.64 -5.49 32.06
C ILE A 131 -4.05 -5.95 31.73
N LEU A 132 -4.21 -6.99 30.89
CA LEU A 132 -5.52 -7.55 30.55
C LEU A 132 -6.25 -8.15 31.76
N ASN A 133 -5.53 -8.52 32.82
CA ASN A 133 -6.14 -9.01 34.06
C ASN A 133 -6.53 -7.88 35.04
N ASN A 134 -6.08 -6.65 34.81
CA ASN A 134 -6.16 -5.57 35.80
C ASN A 134 -6.72 -4.24 35.27
N SER A 135 -6.95 -4.11 33.95
CA SER A 135 -7.37 -2.87 33.30
C SER A 135 -8.56 -3.11 32.37
N THR A 136 -9.74 -2.63 32.77
CA THR A 136 -10.94 -2.62 31.91
C THR A 136 -10.71 -1.91 30.57
N PRO A 137 -10.03 -0.74 30.51
CA PRO A 137 -9.68 -0.11 29.22
C PRO A 137 -8.85 -1.02 28.30
N ALA A 138 -7.86 -1.71 28.85
CA ALA A 138 -7.02 -2.64 28.09
C ALA A 138 -7.83 -3.80 27.51
N VAL A 139 -8.70 -4.41 28.33
CA VAL A 139 -9.61 -5.48 27.89
C VAL A 139 -10.52 -4.99 26.77
N TYR A 140 -11.10 -3.80 26.92
CA TYR A 140 -11.97 -3.23 25.89
C TYR A 140 -11.26 -3.00 24.55
N GLY A 141 -10.04 -2.44 24.57
CA GLY A 141 -9.23 -2.29 23.36
C GLY A 141 -8.90 -3.63 22.70
N PHE A 142 -8.54 -4.64 23.50
CA PHE A 142 -8.29 -6.01 23.03
C PHE A 142 -9.53 -6.63 22.38
N ASP A 143 -10.71 -6.46 22.98
CA ASP A 143 -11.98 -6.99 22.47
C ASP A 143 -12.40 -6.31 21.17
N VAL A 144 -12.16 -5.00 21.03
CA VAL A 144 -12.39 -4.28 19.76
C VAL A 144 -11.53 -4.85 18.63
N ALA A 145 -10.26 -5.16 18.88
CA ALA A 145 -9.40 -5.80 17.87
C ALA A 145 -9.93 -7.19 17.46
N ASN A 146 -10.42 -7.99 18.41
CA ASN A 146 -11.04 -9.28 18.11
C ASN A 146 -12.35 -9.13 17.32
N ALA A 147 -13.17 -8.12 17.65
CA ALA A 147 -14.42 -7.85 16.95
C ALA A 147 -14.18 -7.51 15.48
N ILE A 148 -13.21 -6.63 15.20
CA ILE A 148 -12.81 -6.27 13.83
C ILE A 148 -12.25 -7.49 13.09
N ASN A 149 -11.37 -8.28 13.71
CA ASN A 149 -10.84 -9.48 13.07
C ASN A 149 -11.95 -10.50 12.73
N SER A 150 -12.90 -10.67 13.65
CA SER A 150 -14.02 -11.61 13.47
C SER A 150 -14.95 -11.18 12.34
N ALA A 151 -15.25 -9.88 12.23
CA ALA A 151 -16.12 -9.34 11.18
C ALA A 151 -15.59 -9.62 9.77
N TYR A 152 -14.27 -9.61 9.60
CA TYR A 152 -13.62 -9.70 8.29
C TYR A 152 -12.92 -11.04 8.02
N MET A 153 -13.14 -12.08 8.83
CA MET A 153 -12.51 -13.39 8.60
C MET A 153 -13.01 -14.06 7.30
N ASN A 154 -14.24 -13.76 6.88
CA ASN A 154 -14.90 -14.33 5.71
C ASN A 154 -15.29 -13.26 4.69
N ASP A 155 -14.54 -12.17 4.62
CA ASP A 155 -14.84 -11.02 3.76
C ASP A 155 -14.47 -11.24 2.28
N GLY A 156 -13.92 -12.41 1.92
CA GLY A 156 -13.42 -12.73 0.58
C GLY A 156 -11.90 -12.65 0.43
N SER A 157 -11.17 -12.16 1.44
CA SER A 157 -9.70 -12.02 1.41
C SER A 157 -8.94 -13.34 1.55
N ASN A 158 -9.61 -14.40 2.00
CA ASN A 158 -9.01 -15.71 2.30
C ASN A 158 -7.94 -15.65 3.42
N GLN A 159 -8.11 -14.75 4.40
CA GLN A 159 -7.15 -14.57 5.49
C GLN A 159 -6.80 -15.85 6.26
N ALA A 160 -7.77 -16.74 6.50
CA ALA A 160 -7.55 -17.98 7.24
C ALA A 160 -6.53 -18.92 6.55
N ASN A 161 -6.38 -18.81 5.23
CA ASN A 161 -5.38 -19.54 4.44
C ASN A 161 -4.28 -18.59 3.95
N ASN A 162 -3.87 -17.64 4.80
CA ASN A 162 -2.79 -16.69 4.51
C ASN A 162 -2.97 -15.90 3.19
N TYR A 163 -4.22 -15.56 2.85
CA TYR A 163 -4.58 -14.78 1.66
C TYR A 163 -4.22 -15.46 0.33
N GLU A 164 -4.07 -16.79 0.32
CA GLU A 164 -3.77 -17.56 -0.88
C GLU A 164 -4.77 -17.29 -2.01
N ASN A 165 -4.24 -17.21 -3.23
CA ASN A 165 -5.05 -17.14 -4.45
C ASN A 165 -5.80 -18.46 -4.65
N ASP A 166 -7.12 -18.40 -4.64
CA ASP A 166 -8.01 -19.57 -4.74
C ASP A 166 -8.60 -19.75 -6.15
N CYS A 167 -8.19 -18.92 -7.11
CA CYS A 167 -8.92 -18.75 -8.35
C CYS A 167 -8.04 -18.80 -9.61
N TYR A 168 -7.32 -17.72 -9.95
CA TYR A 168 -6.68 -17.63 -11.26
C TYR A 168 -5.50 -18.59 -11.36
N GLN A 169 -5.45 -19.34 -12.46
CA GLN A 169 -4.30 -20.16 -12.82
C GLN A 169 -3.66 -19.63 -14.11
N PRO A 170 -2.34 -19.49 -14.17
CA PRO A 170 -1.64 -19.03 -15.37
C PRO A 170 -1.84 -20.01 -16.54
N ALA A 171 -2.03 -19.47 -17.75
CA ALA A 171 -2.13 -20.28 -18.97
C ALA A 171 -0.77 -20.51 -19.64
N ASN A 172 0.19 -19.61 -19.42
CA ASN A 172 1.53 -19.69 -19.98
C ASN A 172 2.50 -20.32 -18.96
N ASN A 173 3.50 -21.04 -19.46
CA ASN A 173 4.63 -21.46 -18.64
C ASN A 173 5.42 -20.24 -18.11
N PRO A 174 6.04 -20.32 -16.92
CA PRO A 174 6.87 -19.26 -16.39
C PRO A 174 7.97 -18.84 -17.38
N LEU A 175 8.17 -17.53 -17.53
CA LEU A 175 9.25 -16.94 -18.31
C LEU A 175 10.52 -16.91 -17.45
N ASP A 176 11.55 -17.61 -17.87
CA ASP A 176 12.89 -17.53 -17.26
C ASP A 176 13.49 -16.14 -17.54
N VAL A 177 13.71 -15.36 -16.49
CA VAL A 177 14.32 -14.02 -16.57
C VAL A 177 15.80 -14.02 -16.21
N THR A 178 16.42 -15.19 -16.01
CA THR A 178 17.83 -15.33 -15.65
C THR A 178 18.78 -15.32 -16.85
N ALA A 179 18.23 -15.39 -18.06
CA ALA A 179 18.97 -15.36 -19.32
C ALA A 179 18.32 -14.42 -20.34
N GLU A 180 19.10 -14.03 -21.35
CA GLU A 180 18.56 -13.28 -22.50
C GLU A 180 17.49 -14.10 -23.21
N GLY A 181 16.37 -13.44 -23.53
CA GLY A 181 15.27 -14.04 -24.28
C GLY A 181 15.68 -14.41 -25.71
N LEU A 182 15.09 -15.48 -26.23
CA LEU A 182 15.29 -15.90 -27.61
C LEU A 182 14.45 -15.03 -28.57
N CYS A 183 15.06 -14.55 -29.65
CA CYS A 183 14.36 -13.74 -30.66
C CYS A 183 13.23 -14.50 -31.40
N ASP A 184 13.25 -15.83 -31.39
CA ASP A 184 12.24 -16.70 -31.99
C ASP A 184 11.29 -17.34 -30.96
N PHE A 185 11.23 -16.77 -29.75
CA PHE A 185 10.28 -17.18 -28.72
C PHE A 185 8.83 -16.99 -29.19
N SER A 186 8.00 -18.02 -28.99
CA SER A 186 6.57 -17.96 -29.25
C SER A 186 5.82 -17.97 -27.92
N LEU A 187 5.09 -16.89 -27.65
CA LEU A 187 4.17 -16.80 -26.52
C LEU A 187 2.80 -17.36 -26.92
N GLU A 188 2.39 -18.45 -26.26
CA GLU A 188 1.16 -19.17 -26.63
C GLU A 188 -0.10 -18.35 -26.38
N ASN A 189 -0.20 -17.67 -25.24
CA ASN A 189 -1.37 -16.88 -24.86
C ASN A 189 -0.93 -15.44 -24.51
N PRO A 190 -0.74 -14.55 -25.50
CA PRO A 190 -0.22 -13.19 -25.28
C PRO A 190 -1.15 -12.30 -24.45
N ASP A 191 -2.46 -12.60 -24.44
CA ASP A 191 -3.46 -11.90 -23.64
C ASP A 191 -3.65 -12.49 -22.23
N ARG A 192 -2.72 -13.35 -21.79
CA ARG A 192 -2.75 -13.99 -20.47
C ARG A 192 -1.51 -13.64 -19.70
N TRP A 193 -1.69 -13.29 -18.42
CA TRP A 193 -0.58 -13.10 -17.51
C TRP A 193 0.33 -14.33 -17.50
N GLN A 194 1.63 -14.08 -17.66
CA GLN A 194 2.68 -15.08 -17.65
C GLN A 194 3.50 -14.93 -16.36
N PRO A 195 3.72 -16.01 -15.58
CA PRO A 195 4.60 -15.96 -14.41
C PRO A 195 6.04 -15.69 -14.81
N LEU A 196 6.83 -15.13 -13.89
CA LEU A 196 8.27 -15.00 -14.04
C LEU A 196 8.98 -16.05 -13.19
N SER A 197 10.07 -16.61 -13.70
CA SER A 197 10.97 -17.55 -13.02
C SER A 197 12.35 -16.92 -12.81
N PHE A 198 12.84 -16.97 -11.57
CA PHE A 198 14.06 -16.29 -11.12
C PHE A 198 15.24 -17.25 -10.87
N GLY A 199 15.11 -18.53 -11.21
CA GLY A 199 16.20 -19.51 -11.10
C GLY A 199 16.44 -20.04 -9.68
N GLY A 200 15.39 -20.08 -8.86
CA GLY A 200 15.36 -20.76 -7.56
C GLY A 200 15.29 -19.87 -6.31
N SER A 201 15.55 -18.57 -6.41
CA SER A 201 15.26 -17.60 -5.34
C SER A 201 15.11 -16.18 -5.88
N PHE A 202 14.34 -15.35 -5.19
CA PHE A 202 14.26 -13.92 -5.42
C PHE A 202 14.06 -13.17 -4.09
N VAL A 203 14.49 -11.91 -4.05
CA VAL A 203 14.22 -11.01 -2.91
C VAL A 203 12.96 -10.24 -3.23
N ASP A 204 11.95 -10.32 -2.37
CA ASP A 204 10.73 -9.54 -2.54
C ASP A 204 10.96 -8.05 -2.27
N GLN A 205 9.93 -7.23 -2.51
CA GLN A 205 10.04 -5.79 -2.31
C GLN A 205 10.39 -5.40 -0.85
N ALA A 206 9.96 -6.21 0.13
CA ALA A 206 10.25 -5.98 1.54
C ALA A 206 11.62 -6.53 1.97
N GLY A 207 12.44 -7.01 1.03
CA GLY A 207 13.78 -7.53 1.34
C GLY A 207 13.79 -8.97 1.82
N ASN A 208 12.66 -9.68 1.78
CA ASN A 208 12.58 -11.08 2.18
C ASN A 208 13.12 -11.98 1.07
N GLU A 209 14.11 -12.82 1.37
CA GLU A 209 14.56 -13.87 0.45
C GLU A 209 13.52 -14.99 0.39
N THR A 210 12.99 -15.22 -0.81
CA THR A 210 12.11 -16.35 -1.09
C THR A 210 12.91 -17.49 -1.72
N PHE A 211 12.55 -18.73 -1.40
CA PHE A 211 13.14 -19.92 -2.01
C PHE A 211 12.19 -20.51 -3.07
N GLU A 212 11.46 -19.63 -3.74
CA GLU A 212 10.53 -19.98 -4.80
C GLU A 212 11.17 -19.63 -6.15
N ASP A 213 11.08 -20.56 -7.09
CA ASP A 213 11.56 -20.32 -8.45
C ASP A 213 10.61 -19.41 -9.23
N VAL A 214 9.30 -19.48 -8.96
CA VAL A 214 8.25 -18.83 -9.74
C VAL A 214 7.38 -17.98 -8.83
N VAL A 215 7.17 -16.72 -9.21
CA VAL A 215 6.23 -15.84 -8.48
C VAL A 215 4.79 -16.29 -8.77
N PRO A 216 3.99 -16.65 -7.76
CA PRO A 216 2.61 -17.03 -7.97
C PRO A 216 1.74 -15.83 -8.35
N PHE A 217 0.62 -16.08 -9.03
CA PHE A 217 -0.36 -15.04 -9.27
C PHE A 217 -0.96 -14.54 -7.96
N SER A 218 -0.84 -13.24 -7.69
CA SER A 218 -1.43 -12.62 -6.51
C SER A 218 -2.76 -11.98 -6.84
N GLY A 219 -3.76 -12.24 -6.01
CA GLY A 219 -4.88 -11.32 -5.87
C GLY A 219 -6.11 -11.57 -6.74
N ALA A 220 -6.30 -12.74 -7.37
CA ALA A 220 -7.46 -12.97 -8.25
C ALA A 220 -8.80 -12.89 -7.52
N ASN A 221 -8.83 -13.22 -6.22
CA ASN A 221 -10.02 -13.15 -5.38
C ASN A 221 -10.29 -11.75 -4.83
N TRP A 222 -9.39 -10.78 -5.00
CA TRP A 222 -9.47 -9.50 -4.29
C TRP A 222 -10.62 -8.60 -4.75
N GLY A 223 -11.14 -8.79 -5.96
CA GLY A 223 -12.41 -8.17 -6.34
C GLY A 223 -13.56 -8.56 -5.39
N LYS A 224 -13.57 -9.80 -4.88
CA LYS A 224 -14.62 -10.28 -3.96
C LYS A 224 -14.48 -9.77 -2.54
N VAL A 225 -13.35 -9.15 -2.18
CA VAL A 225 -13.15 -8.63 -0.82
C VAL A 225 -14.22 -7.58 -0.54
N THR A 226 -14.86 -7.69 0.62
CA THR A 226 -15.92 -6.77 1.05
C THR A 226 -15.38 -5.35 0.99
N PRO A 227 -15.93 -4.47 0.15
CA PRO A 227 -15.41 -3.13 -0.01
C PRO A 227 -15.74 -2.26 1.20
N PHE A 228 -14.90 -1.26 1.45
CA PHE A 228 -15.13 -0.30 2.54
C PHE A 228 -16.21 0.74 2.21
N ALA A 229 -16.18 1.27 1.00
CA ALA A 229 -17.07 2.35 0.56
C ALA A 229 -17.70 2.12 -0.83
N LEU A 230 -17.25 1.10 -1.56
CA LEU A 230 -17.77 0.77 -2.89
C LEU A 230 -19.15 0.12 -2.75
N GLN A 231 -20.04 0.44 -3.68
CA GLN A 231 -21.40 -0.09 -3.66
C GLN A 231 -21.55 -1.16 -4.75
N SER A 232 -22.46 -2.10 -4.52
CA SER A 232 -22.78 -3.14 -5.53
C SER A 232 -23.21 -2.57 -6.89
N GLY A 233 -23.76 -1.34 -6.92
CA GLY A 233 -24.11 -0.64 -8.14
C GLY A 233 -22.91 -0.13 -8.96
N ASP A 234 -21.73 -0.05 -8.36
CA ASP A 234 -20.48 0.36 -9.02
C ASP A 234 -19.75 -0.84 -9.66
N ALA A 235 -20.27 -2.06 -9.49
CA ALA A 235 -19.60 -3.29 -9.90
C ALA A 235 -20.16 -3.87 -11.20
N SER A 236 -19.26 -4.19 -12.13
CA SER A 236 -19.48 -5.17 -13.19
C SER A 236 -19.08 -6.55 -12.69
N PHE A 237 -19.83 -7.60 -13.03
CA PHE A 237 -19.52 -8.98 -12.63
C PHE A 237 -19.04 -9.78 -13.83
N PHE A 238 -17.89 -10.43 -13.67
CA PHE A 238 -17.26 -11.26 -14.69
C PHE A 238 -17.09 -12.69 -14.20
N ASN A 239 -16.93 -13.62 -15.15
CA ASN A 239 -16.60 -15.00 -14.87
C ASN A 239 -15.43 -15.45 -15.76
N ARG A 240 -14.45 -16.14 -15.19
CA ARG A 240 -13.40 -16.83 -15.93
C ARG A 240 -13.17 -18.20 -15.32
N ASP A 241 -13.31 -19.26 -16.12
CA ASP A 241 -13.03 -20.64 -15.71
C ASP A 241 -13.74 -21.06 -14.41
N GLY A 242 -14.97 -20.55 -14.19
CA GLY A 242 -15.75 -20.80 -12.97
C GLY A 242 -15.48 -19.84 -11.82
N CYS A 243 -14.47 -18.98 -11.93
CA CYS A 243 -14.26 -17.88 -11.01
C CYS A 243 -15.12 -16.67 -11.36
N GLU A 244 -16.15 -16.40 -10.57
CA GLU A 244 -16.84 -15.11 -10.62
C GLU A 244 -16.02 -14.05 -9.88
N TYR A 245 -15.92 -12.84 -10.39
CA TYR A 245 -15.28 -11.73 -9.68
C TYR A 245 -15.93 -10.40 -10.09
N PRO A 246 -16.21 -9.50 -9.13
CA PRO A 246 -16.64 -8.15 -9.45
C PRO A 246 -15.42 -7.27 -9.79
N VAL A 247 -15.66 -6.29 -10.65
CA VAL A 247 -14.76 -5.19 -10.96
C VAL A 247 -15.52 -3.90 -10.69
N TYR A 248 -15.11 -3.17 -9.66
CA TYR A 248 -15.70 -1.89 -9.31
C TYR A 248 -15.10 -0.79 -10.19
N PHE A 249 -15.95 0.14 -10.65
CA PHE A 249 -15.57 1.18 -11.61
C PHE A 249 -14.86 0.61 -12.85
N ASP A 250 -15.45 -0.45 -13.39
CA ASP A 250 -14.94 -1.17 -14.55
C ASP A 250 -14.67 -0.24 -15.75
N PRO A 251 -13.39 -0.05 -16.14
CA PRO A 251 -13.02 0.81 -17.27
C PRO A 251 -13.30 0.15 -18.63
N GLY A 252 -13.75 -1.11 -18.65
CA GLY A 252 -13.86 -1.94 -19.84
C GLY A 252 -12.66 -2.86 -20.02
N SER A 253 -12.73 -3.69 -21.06
CA SER A 253 -11.66 -4.65 -21.36
C SER A 253 -10.41 -3.95 -21.92
N PRO A 254 -9.20 -4.42 -21.59
CA PRO A 254 -7.99 -3.95 -22.25
C PRO A 254 -8.01 -4.39 -23.72
N VAL A 255 -7.22 -3.70 -24.55
CA VAL A 255 -7.01 -4.09 -25.95
C VAL A 255 -6.24 -5.41 -26.00
N LEU A 256 -6.71 -6.36 -26.82
CA LEU A 256 -6.12 -7.70 -26.95
C LEU A 256 -5.34 -7.86 -28.26
N LEU A 257 -4.35 -8.76 -28.27
CA LEU A 257 -3.59 -9.08 -29.47
C LEU A 257 -4.47 -9.86 -30.48
N GLY A 258 -4.61 -9.33 -31.69
CA GLY A 258 -5.36 -9.99 -32.78
C GLY A 258 -6.82 -9.57 -32.92
N GLU A 259 -7.25 -8.55 -32.19
CA GLU A 259 -8.46 -7.76 -32.52
C GLU A 259 -8.22 -6.87 -33.77
N GLU A 260 -9.23 -6.12 -34.24
CA GLU A 260 -9.17 -5.32 -35.49
C GLU A 260 -7.88 -4.47 -35.64
N ASP A 261 -7.48 -4.14 -36.88
CA ASP A 261 -6.15 -3.56 -37.18
C ASP A 261 -5.73 -2.36 -36.30
N GLU A 262 -6.66 -1.49 -35.89
CA GLU A 262 -6.37 -0.34 -35.02
C GLU A 262 -6.02 -0.75 -33.58
N SER A 263 -6.65 -1.80 -33.05
CA SER A 263 -6.40 -2.27 -31.69
C SER A 263 -5.06 -3.02 -31.60
N LEU A 264 -4.70 -3.77 -32.65
CA LEU A 264 -3.36 -4.36 -32.78
C LEU A 264 -2.26 -3.29 -32.71
N ASN A 265 -2.48 -2.14 -33.36
CA ASN A 265 -1.54 -1.02 -33.31
C ASN A 265 -1.40 -0.47 -31.88
N ASN A 266 -2.52 -0.24 -31.18
CA ASN A 266 -2.51 0.24 -29.79
C ASN A 266 -1.82 -0.75 -28.83
N TRP A 267 -2.08 -2.05 -28.97
CA TRP A 267 -1.39 -3.09 -28.20
C TRP A 267 0.12 -3.01 -28.43
N GLN A 268 0.56 -3.01 -29.70
CA GLN A 268 1.98 -2.98 -30.05
C GLN A 268 2.67 -1.70 -29.61
N HIS A 269 1.99 -0.55 -29.73
CA HIS A 269 2.50 0.72 -29.26
C HIS A 269 2.70 0.72 -27.73
N GLY A 270 1.71 0.27 -26.94
CA GLY A 270 1.84 0.21 -25.48
C GLY A 270 3.08 -0.57 -25.02
N PHE A 271 3.31 -1.76 -25.57
CA PHE A 271 4.52 -2.54 -25.27
C PHE A 271 5.81 -1.87 -25.78
N ALA A 272 5.78 -1.24 -26.96
CA ALA A 272 6.94 -0.53 -27.49
C ALA A 272 7.32 0.70 -26.64
N PHE A 273 6.35 1.40 -26.06
CA PHE A 273 6.59 2.52 -25.14
C PHE A 273 7.37 2.07 -23.90
N VAL A 274 7.02 0.93 -23.30
CA VAL A 274 7.76 0.36 -22.16
C VAL A 274 9.24 0.16 -22.52
N ALA A 275 9.52 -0.47 -23.66
CA ALA A 275 10.89 -0.70 -24.12
C ALA A 275 11.65 0.61 -24.40
N LYS A 276 10.99 1.62 -25.00
CA LYS A 276 11.59 2.94 -25.26
C LYS A 276 11.94 3.66 -23.96
N TRP A 277 11.02 3.70 -23.00
CA TRP A 277 11.20 4.43 -21.75
C TRP A 277 12.18 3.74 -20.80
N GLN A 278 12.30 2.42 -20.88
CA GLN A 278 13.36 1.70 -20.17
C GLN A 278 14.76 2.18 -20.56
N THR A 279 14.97 2.67 -21.79
CA THR A 279 16.27 3.26 -22.17
C THR A 279 16.59 4.55 -21.41
N GLN A 280 15.58 5.25 -20.91
CA GLN A 280 15.74 6.47 -20.10
C GLN A 280 16.16 6.15 -18.66
N LEU A 281 16.25 4.86 -18.28
CA LEU A 281 16.84 4.41 -17.01
C LEU A 281 18.35 4.11 -17.15
N ASN A 282 18.91 4.25 -18.36
CA ASN A 282 20.32 3.93 -18.60
C ASN A 282 21.24 4.89 -17.84
N ILE A 283 22.23 4.34 -17.14
CA ILE A 283 23.25 5.10 -16.40
C ILE A 283 24.14 5.96 -17.30
N GLU A 284 24.19 5.63 -18.59
CA GLU A 284 24.94 6.38 -19.62
C GLU A 284 24.08 7.48 -20.28
N ASP A 285 22.80 7.59 -19.95
CA ASP A 285 21.93 8.64 -20.48
C ASP A 285 22.37 10.02 -19.95
N SER A 286 22.97 10.81 -20.85
CA SER A 286 23.49 12.14 -20.54
C SER A 286 22.52 13.28 -20.84
N VAL A 287 21.25 12.99 -21.17
CA VAL A 287 20.23 14.02 -21.39
C VAL A 287 20.01 14.79 -20.09
N VAL A 288 20.00 16.12 -20.16
CA VAL A 288 19.73 17.01 -19.03
C VAL A 288 18.30 17.52 -19.13
N VAL A 289 17.53 17.38 -18.06
CA VAL A 289 16.14 17.83 -17.95
C VAL A 289 15.99 18.81 -16.79
N ASP A 290 15.05 19.75 -16.91
CA ASP A 290 14.62 20.63 -15.82
C ASP A 290 13.42 19.99 -15.11
N ILE A 291 13.60 19.59 -13.85
CA ILE A 291 12.56 18.93 -13.05
C ILE A 291 11.83 19.91 -12.11
N SER A 292 12.09 21.21 -12.23
CA SER A 292 11.39 22.20 -11.43
C SER A 292 9.90 22.25 -11.80
N PRO A 293 9.03 22.73 -10.89
CA PRO A 293 7.61 22.90 -11.20
C PRO A 293 7.32 23.77 -12.42
N LYS A 294 8.27 24.59 -12.88
CA LYS A 294 8.15 25.40 -14.10
C LYS A 294 8.06 24.57 -15.37
N SER A 295 8.62 23.37 -15.39
CA SER A 295 8.85 22.60 -16.62
C SER A 295 8.12 21.26 -16.66
N VAL A 296 7.38 20.90 -15.60
CA VAL A 296 6.69 19.60 -15.46
C VAL A 296 5.23 19.80 -15.07
N GLY A 297 4.32 19.05 -15.68
CA GLY A 297 2.90 19.03 -15.35
C GLY A 297 2.11 20.27 -15.80
N ASN A 298 1.05 20.59 -15.06
CA ASN A 298 0.07 21.65 -15.38
C ASN A 298 -0.65 21.46 -16.72
N LEU A 299 -0.90 20.20 -17.08
CA LEU A 299 -1.69 19.90 -18.27
C LEU A 299 -3.18 20.19 -17.99
N ASN A 300 -3.73 21.20 -18.66
CA ASN A 300 -5.17 21.48 -18.68
C ASN A 300 -5.86 20.76 -19.83
N ALA A 301 -5.60 19.46 -19.96
CA ALA A 301 -6.23 18.62 -20.98
C ALA A 301 -6.36 17.19 -20.46
N ASP A 302 -7.58 16.65 -20.55
CA ASP A 302 -7.86 15.22 -20.52
C ASP A 302 -8.07 14.79 -21.98
N PRO A 303 -7.01 14.47 -22.73
CA PRO A 303 -7.17 14.05 -24.11
C PRO A 303 -7.93 12.73 -24.16
N GLU A 304 -8.80 12.59 -25.16
CA GLU A 304 -9.50 11.32 -25.44
C GLU A 304 -8.53 10.17 -25.75
N VAL A 305 -7.29 10.50 -26.15
CA VAL A 305 -6.20 9.55 -26.38
C VAL A 305 -5.01 9.90 -25.47
N PRO A 306 -4.77 9.11 -24.40
CA PRO A 306 -3.70 9.36 -23.43
C PRO A 306 -2.28 9.35 -24.03
N ASP A 307 -2.07 8.68 -25.17
CA ASP A 307 -0.74 8.53 -25.79
C ASP A 307 -0.07 9.87 -26.16
N PHE A 308 -0.86 10.96 -26.28
CA PHE A 308 -0.35 12.31 -26.54
C PHE A 308 0.01 13.09 -25.28
N LEU A 309 -0.21 12.52 -24.08
CA LEU A 309 0.16 13.15 -22.81
C LEU A 309 1.66 13.23 -22.60
N TYR A 310 2.43 12.38 -23.27
CA TYR A 310 3.83 12.18 -22.97
C TYR A 310 4.72 12.33 -24.20
N ASN A 311 5.95 12.80 -23.99
CA ASN A 311 6.95 12.85 -25.04
C ASN A 311 7.59 11.46 -25.20
N GLU A 312 7.23 10.76 -26.27
CA GLU A 312 7.63 9.38 -26.54
C GLU A 312 9.15 9.14 -26.44
N HIS A 313 9.96 10.03 -27.00
CA HIS A 313 11.41 9.88 -27.04
C HIS A 313 12.14 10.62 -25.91
N GLU A 314 11.66 11.82 -25.57
CA GLU A 314 12.33 12.69 -24.59
C GLU A 314 11.94 12.37 -23.14
N GLY A 315 10.81 11.70 -22.93
CA GLY A 315 10.23 11.47 -21.61
C GLY A 315 9.51 12.71 -21.05
N GLY A 316 8.82 12.53 -19.93
CA GLY A 316 8.01 13.59 -19.31
C GLY A 316 6.68 13.86 -20.03
N ASP A 317 5.86 14.72 -19.43
CA ASP A 317 4.58 15.13 -19.98
C ASP A 317 4.70 16.34 -20.93
N ILE A 318 3.65 16.62 -21.70
CA ILE A 318 3.58 17.78 -22.61
C ILE A 318 3.09 19.06 -21.92
N GLY A 319 2.90 19.03 -20.61
CA GLY A 319 2.41 20.14 -19.83
C GLY A 319 3.41 21.31 -19.79
N PRO A 320 2.91 22.56 -19.71
CA PRO A 320 3.74 23.75 -19.71
C PRO A 320 4.40 24.05 -18.36
N GLY A 321 4.11 23.26 -17.32
CA GLY A 321 4.47 23.54 -15.93
C GLY A 321 3.84 24.81 -15.35
N HIS A 322 4.30 25.19 -14.17
CA HIS A 322 3.85 26.33 -13.38
C HIS A 322 4.88 27.46 -13.44
N ALA A 323 4.58 28.54 -14.15
CA ALA A 323 5.53 29.65 -14.32
C ALA A 323 5.92 30.35 -13.01
N PHE A 324 5.05 30.35 -12.00
CA PHE A 324 5.24 31.08 -10.73
C PHE A 324 4.88 30.21 -9.53
N ASN A 325 5.64 30.38 -8.45
CA ASN A 325 5.33 29.78 -7.16
C ASN A 325 4.10 30.49 -6.54
N PRO A 326 3.04 29.76 -6.16
CA PRO A 326 1.80 30.37 -5.67
C PRO A 326 1.94 31.04 -4.29
N ILE A 327 2.99 30.71 -3.52
CA ILE A 327 3.24 31.27 -2.18
C ILE A 327 4.10 32.53 -2.26
N THR A 328 5.15 32.52 -3.09
CA THR A 328 6.08 33.66 -3.18
C THR A 328 5.73 34.65 -4.29
N GLY A 329 5.02 34.21 -5.33
CA GLY A 329 4.74 34.99 -6.54
C GLY A 329 5.93 35.09 -7.50
N GLU A 330 7.07 34.50 -7.16
CA GLU A 330 8.30 34.53 -7.98
C GLU A 330 8.35 33.35 -8.96
N PRO A 331 9.05 33.48 -10.11
CA PRO A 331 9.30 32.35 -10.99
C PRO A 331 10.07 31.23 -10.29
N TYR A 332 9.80 29.97 -10.64
CA TYR A 332 10.66 28.86 -10.20
C TYR A 332 12.01 28.92 -10.91
N GLU A 333 13.08 28.73 -10.14
CA GLU A 333 14.42 28.52 -10.69
C GLU A 333 14.53 27.12 -11.31
N PRO A 334 15.27 26.94 -12.41
CA PRO A 334 15.47 25.63 -13.01
C PRO A 334 16.20 24.66 -12.08
N GLU A 335 15.77 23.40 -12.08
CA GLU A 335 16.41 22.30 -11.34
C GLU A 335 16.92 21.27 -12.36
N LEU A 336 18.16 21.47 -12.81
CA LEU A 336 18.74 20.67 -13.90
C LEU A 336 19.38 19.39 -13.37
N VAL A 337 18.93 18.25 -13.89
CA VAL A 337 19.42 16.91 -13.52
C VAL A 337 19.61 16.04 -14.75
N LEU A 338 20.41 14.97 -14.62
CA LEU A 338 20.50 13.94 -15.65
C LEU A 338 19.21 13.13 -15.66
N ARG A 339 18.59 12.98 -16.84
CA ARG A 339 17.35 12.22 -17.03
C ARG A 339 17.49 10.80 -16.50
N GLY A 340 18.57 10.10 -16.86
CA GLY A 340 18.86 8.74 -16.40
C GLY A 340 18.92 8.59 -14.88
N ASN A 341 19.42 9.60 -14.16
CA ASN A 341 19.41 9.59 -12.70
C ASN A 341 18.03 9.87 -12.14
N PHE A 342 17.34 10.87 -12.70
CA PHE A 342 16.03 11.30 -12.22
C PHE A 342 14.96 10.22 -12.38
N THR A 343 14.87 9.59 -13.56
CA THR A 343 13.90 8.53 -13.85
C THR A 343 14.12 7.29 -12.97
N ARG A 344 15.37 6.95 -12.65
CA ARG A 344 15.70 5.88 -11.71
C ARG A 344 15.26 6.23 -10.29
N VAL A 345 15.60 7.43 -9.81
CA VAL A 345 15.14 7.88 -8.48
C VAL A 345 13.61 7.92 -8.42
N LEU A 346 12.94 8.38 -9.48
CA LEU A 346 11.48 8.41 -9.56
C LEU A 346 10.88 7.00 -9.51
N ALA A 347 11.46 6.04 -10.25
CA ALA A 347 11.02 4.66 -10.24
C ALA A 347 11.19 4.02 -8.85
N GLU A 348 12.36 4.16 -8.24
CA GLU A 348 12.65 3.64 -6.90
C GLU A 348 11.77 4.30 -5.83
N PHE A 349 11.59 5.63 -5.90
CA PHE A 349 10.80 6.37 -4.91
C PHE A 349 9.36 5.86 -4.84
N TRP A 350 8.71 5.63 -5.98
CA TRP A 350 7.33 5.15 -6.02
C TRP A 350 7.18 3.64 -5.99
N ALA A 351 8.21 2.89 -6.38
CA ALA A 351 8.24 1.45 -6.17
C ALA A 351 8.33 1.18 -4.67
N ASP A 352 9.35 1.71 -3.99
CA ASP A 352 9.83 1.20 -2.70
C ASP A 352 9.68 2.16 -1.52
N GLY A 353 9.55 3.47 -1.77
CA GLY A 353 9.80 4.45 -0.72
C GLY A 353 11.19 4.32 -0.10
N PRO A 354 11.51 5.13 0.92
CA PRO A 354 12.86 5.09 1.48
C PRO A 354 13.21 3.81 2.25
N ASP A 355 12.24 3.00 2.72
CA ASP A 355 12.46 1.78 3.51
C ASP A 355 11.20 0.83 3.50
N SER A 356 10.85 0.30 2.33
CA SER A 356 9.72 -0.61 1.97
C SER A 356 8.59 -0.83 2.99
N GLU A 357 7.48 -0.11 2.84
CA GLU A 357 6.18 -0.41 3.49
C GLU A 357 5.10 -0.84 2.47
N THR A 358 5.51 -1.20 1.24
CA THR A 358 4.64 -1.29 0.04
C THR A 358 3.90 0.04 -0.26
N PRO A 359 3.22 0.21 -1.42
CA PRO A 359 2.58 1.48 -1.74
C PRO A 359 1.59 2.00 -0.69
N PRO A 360 0.71 1.18 -0.07
CA PRO A 360 -0.19 1.66 0.98
C PRO A 360 0.51 2.22 2.22
N GLY A 361 1.60 1.57 2.65
CA GLY A 361 2.39 2.05 3.78
C GLY A 361 3.09 3.36 3.44
N HIS A 362 3.71 3.46 2.26
CA HIS A 362 4.33 4.70 1.79
C HIS A 362 3.34 5.88 1.86
N TRP A 363 2.11 5.70 1.37
CA TRP A 363 1.06 6.73 1.48
C TRP A 363 0.74 7.08 2.93
N PHE A 364 0.67 6.10 3.84
CA PHE A 364 0.48 6.33 5.27
C PHE A 364 1.66 7.05 5.94
N SER A 365 2.89 6.87 5.44
CA SER A 365 4.07 7.61 5.91
C SER A 365 4.07 9.08 5.46
N ILE A 366 3.44 9.40 4.33
CA ILE A 366 3.29 10.78 3.83
C ILE A 366 2.19 11.54 4.60
N LEU A 367 1.09 10.86 4.93
CA LEU A 367 -0.10 11.43 5.59
C LEU A 367 0.10 11.63 7.10
#